data_AF-A0A9X2M1S3-F1
#
_entry.id   AF-A0A9X2M1S3-F1
#
_cell.length_a   1.000
_cell.length_b   1.000
_cell.length_c   1.000
_cell.angle_alpha   90.00
_cell.angle_beta   90.00
_cell.angle_gamma   90.00
#
_symmetry.space_group_name_H-M   'P 1'
#
loop_
_entity.id
_entity.type
_entity.pdbx_description
1 polymer ?
#
loop_
_entity_poly.entity_id
_entity_poly.type
_entity_poly.pdbx_seq_one_letter_code
_entity_poly.pdbx_strand_id
1 'polypeptide(L)'
;MNATPKAVEYLYEVWDANWDNGPLGNYKILRHPIRKKTAKRIYFDYVSGRPGCVDRQQLEADGEIYNGYTRRRLHLAPPEIPSRPKKPSLSELRKAMADAHPDRGGTDAEFIAARERYERARDAHKGAAA
;
A
#
# COMPACT_ATOMS: atom_id res chain seq x y z
N MET A 1 19.93 -38.54 3.81
CA MET A 1 18.93 -37.92 4.70
C MET A 1 18.62 -36.55 4.13
N ASN A 2 17.49 -36.40 3.42
CA ASN A 2 17.12 -35.13 2.80
C ASN A 2 16.49 -34.24 3.86
N ALA A 3 17.15 -33.14 4.22
CA ALA A 3 16.62 -32.15 5.13
C ALA A 3 15.46 -31.43 4.43
N THR A 4 14.23 -31.65 4.89
CA THR A 4 13.07 -30.88 4.46
C THR A 4 13.33 -29.41 4.75
N PRO A 5 13.31 -28.50 3.76
CA PRO A 5 13.53 -27.08 4.02
C PRO A 5 12.46 -26.61 4.99
N LYS A 6 12.88 -26.15 6.16
CA LYS A 6 11.99 -25.61 7.19
C LYS A 6 11.23 -24.44 6.57
N ALA A 7 9.92 -24.56 6.43
CA ALA A 7 9.09 -23.48 5.90
C ALA A 7 9.33 -22.22 6.74
N VAL A 8 9.79 -21.15 6.10
CA VAL A 8 10.00 -19.87 6.76
C VAL A 8 8.62 -19.22 6.93
N GLU A 9 8.20 -19.07 8.18
CA GLU A 9 6.97 -18.37 8.53
C GLU A 9 7.23 -16.85 8.61
N TYR A 10 6.21 -16.04 8.34
CA TYR A 10 6.35 -14.58 8.30
C TYR A 10 5.28 -13.89 9.16
N LEU A 11 5.63 -12.70 9.65
CA LEU A 11 4.66 -11.68 10.03
C LEU A 11 4.55 -10.65 8.92
N TYR A 12 3.37 -10.10 8.72
CA TYR A 12 3.08 -9.17 7.64
C TYR A 12 2.81 -7.77 8.18
N GLU A 13 3.34 -6.74 7.53
CA GLU A 13 3.09 -5.33 7.84
C GLU A 13 2.60 -4.62 6.58
N VAL A 14 1.56 -3.79 6.71
CA VAL A 14 1.19 -2.84 5.66
C VAL A 14 2.07 -1.59 5.80
N TRP A 15 2.97 -1.40 4.85
CA TRP A 15 3.86 -0.25 4.79
C TRP A 15 3.42 0.72 3.70
N ASP A 16 3.25 1.99 4.05
CA ASP A 16 3.04 3.06 3.07
C ASP A 16 4.38 3.51 2.50
N ALA A 17 4.67 3.13 1.25
CA ALA A 17 5.92 3.46 0.58
C ALA A 17 6.01 4.91 0.09
N ASN A 18 4.93 5.70 0.21
CA ASN A 18 4.81 7.05 -0.35
C ASN A 18 4.51 8.12 0.71
N TRP A 19 5.03 7.98 1.94
CA TRP A 19 4.81 8.94 3.03
C TRP A 19 5.00 10.43 2.62
N ASP A 20 5.90 10.74 1.68
CA ASP A 20 6.15 12.10 1.18
C ASP A 20 5.23 12.56 0.02
N ASN A 21 4.56 11.65 -0.71
CA ASN A 21 3.79 11.99 -1.95
C ASN A 21 2.27 11.95 -1.76
N GLY A 22 1.79 11.95 -0.52
CA GLY A 22 0.37 12.04 -0.19
C GLY A 22 -0.38 10.69 -0.15
N PRO A 23 -1.65 10.71 0.28
CA PRO A 23 -2.35 9.57 0.91
C PRO A 23 -2.89 8.48 -0.04
N LEU A 24 -2.32 8.34 -1.24
CA LEU A 24 -2.92 7.53 -2.31
C LEU A 24 -1.96 6.49 -2.90
N GLY A 25 -1.84 5.37 -2.19
CA GLY A 25 -2.01 4.06 -2.83
C GLY A 25 -0.78 3.21 -3.10
N ASN A 26 0.39 3.54 -2.56
CA ASN A 26 1.58 2.68 -2.68
C ASN A 26 1.82 1.85 -1.41
N TYR A 27 0.75 1.22 -0.91
CA TYR A 27 0.88 0.29 0.20
C TYR A 27 1.59 -0.98 -0.29
N LYS A 28 2.57 -1.42 0.48
CA LYS A 28 3.30 -2.67 0.26
C LYS A 28 3.11 -3.56 1.48
N ILE A 29 2.99 -4.86 1.24
CA ILE A 29 3.04 -5.83 2.32
C ILE A 29 4.51 -6.20 2.54
N LEU A 30 5.08 -5.79 3.66
CA LEU A 30 6.39 -6.24 4.11
C LEU A 30 6.24 -7.60 4.79
N ARG A 31 7.22 -8.47 4.57
CA ARG A 31 7.28 -9.81 5.17
C ARG A 31 8.46 -9.87 6.14
N HIS A 32 8.18 -10.19 7.38
CA HIS A 32 9.15 -10.25 8.46
C HIS A 32 9.37 -11.70 8.87
N PRO A 33 10.54 -12.30 8.58
CA PRO A 33 10.78 -13.72 8.87
C PRO A 33 10.72 -13.99 10.37
N ILE A 34 9.96 -15.01 10.74
CA ILE A 34 9.88 -15.50 12.11
C ILE A 34 11.09 -16.41 12.37
N ARG A 35 11.90 -16.03 13.35
CA ARG A 35 13.05 -16.82 13.79
C ARG A 35 12.65 -17.93 14.75
N LYS A 36 11.78 -17.60 15.71
CA LYS A 36 11.43 -18.49 16.82
C LYS A 36 10.03 -18.21 17.33
N LYS A 37 9.23 -19.27 17.49
CA LYS A 37 7.97 -19.23 18.23
C LYS A 37 8.14 -19.96 19.56
N THR A 38 7.71 -19.34 20.64
CA THR A 38 7.61 -19.97 21.97
C THR A 38 6.14 -20.08 22.35
N ALA A 39 5.83 -20.53 23.58
CA ALA A 39 4.46 -20.54 24.07
C ALA A 39 3.87 -19.13 24.21
N LYS A 40 4.70 -18.13 24.56
CA LYS A 40 4.25 -16.75 24.84
C LYS A 40 4.64 -15.73 23.78
N ARG A 41 5.73 -15.96 23.04
CA ARG A 41 6.33 -14.94 22.18
C ARG A 41 6.63 -15.46 20.79
N ILE A 42 6.50 -14.58 19.80
CA ILE A 42 7.05 -14.76 18.46
C ILE A 42 8.20 -13.79 18.30
N TYR A 43 9.38 -14.31 17.99
CA TYR A 43 10.59 -13.54 17.67
C TYR A 43 10.80 -13.54 16.16
N PHE A 44 11.02 -12.36 15.60
CA PHE A 44 11.14 -12.15 14.16
C PHE A 44 12.19 -11.07 13.86
N ASP A 45 12.56 -10.92 12.61
CA ASP A 45 13.39 -9.80 12.14
C ASP A 45 12.57 -8.87 11.26
N TYR A 46 12.67 -7.57 11.52
CA TYR A 46 12.15 -6.57 10.60
C TYR A 46 12.95 -6.60 9.28
N VAL A 47 12.34 -6.15 8.18
CA VAL A 47 13.05 -5.99 6.89
C VAL A 47 14.24 -5.03 7.03
N SER A 48 14.20 -4.11 7.99
CA SER A 48 15.32 -3.24 8.35
C SER A 48 16.49 -3.95 9.05
N GLY A 49 16.39 -5.26 9.30
CA GLY A 49 17.40 -6.06 9.99
C GLY A 49 17.35 -5.96 11.52
N ARG A 50 16.43 -5.20 12.09
CA ARG A 50 16.28 -5.10 13.55
C ARG A 50 15.49 -6.29 14.11
N PRO A 51 15.90 -6.87 15.25
CA PRO A 51 15.13 -7.90 15.91
C PRO A 51 13.85 -7.33 16.55
N GLY A 52 12.76 -8.10 16.51
CA GLY A 52 11.50 -7.78 17.17
C GLY A 52 10.91 -8.99 17.90
N CYS A 53 10.00 -8.73 18.83
CA CYS A 53 9.14 -9.77 19.39
C CYS A 53 7.73 -9.24 19.69
N VAL A 54 6.75 -10.15 19.61
CA VAL A 54 5.34 -9.88 19.93
C VAL A 54 4.76 -11.01 20.77
N ASP A 55 3.64 -10.73 21.43
CA ASP A 55 2.87 -11.76 22.12
C ASP A 55 2.25 -12.74 21.11
N ARG A 56 2.49 -14.03 21.32
CA ARG A 56 1.99 -15.08 20.44
C ARG A 56 0.49 -15.31 20.61
N GLN A 57 0.03 -15.36 21.85
CA GLN A 57 -1.34 -15.76 22.17
C GLN A 57 -2.30 -14.68 21.67
N GLN A 58 -1.96 -13.42 21.89
CA GLN A 58 -2.74 -12.30 21.36
C GLN A 58 -2.77 -12.31 19.83
N LEU A 59 -1.61 -12.49 19.19
CA LEU A 59 -1.55 -12.49 17.72
C LEU A 59 -2.29 -13.67 17.09
N GLU A 60 -2.26 -14.85 17.70
CA GLU A 60 -2.98 -16.02 17.20
C GLU A 60 -4.48 -15.93 17.47
N ALA A 61 -4.91 -15.27 18.56
CA ALA A 61 -6.32 -15.05 18.87
C ALA A 61 -6.95 -13.98 17.97
N ASP A 62 -6.26 -12.85 17.78
CA ASP A 62 -6.80 -11.67 17.09
C ASP A 62 -6.43 -11.67 15.58
N GLY A 63 -5.45 -12.47 15.17
CA GLY A 63 -4.88 -12.48 13.81
C GLY A 63 -3.96 -11.30 13.50
N GLU A 64 -3.98 -10.26 14.33
CA GLU A 64 -3.12 -9.08 14.26
C GLU A 64 -2.67 -8.62 15.65
N ILE A 65 -1.59 -7.85 15.71
CA ILE A 65 -1.13 -7.21 16.93
C ILE A 65 -0.51 -5.84 16.65
N TYR A 66 -0.78 -4.88 17.52
CA TYR A 66 -0.14 -3.57 17.47
C TYR A 66 1.11 -3.55 18.37
N ASN A 67 2.27 -3.32 17.77
CA ASN A 67 3.53 -3.16 18.49
C ASN A 67 3.72 -1.69 18.88
N GLY A 68 3.40 -1.35 20.12
CA GLY A 68 3.45 0.04 20.61
C GLY A 68 4.82 0.70 20.54
N TYR A 69 5.92 -0.05 20.69
CA TYR A 69 7.28 0.48 20.64
C TYR A 69 7.66 0.97 19.23
N THR A 70 7.30 0.18 18.22
CA THR A 70 7.60 0.51 16.81
C THR A 70 6.46 1.25 16.12
N ARG A 71 5.28 1.34 16.76
CA ARG A 71 4.02 1.85 16.21
C ARG A 71 3.59 1.13 14.92
N ARG A 72 3.87 -0.17 14.85
CA ARG A 72 3.58 -1.01 13.68
C ARG A 72 2.46 -1.99 13.98
N ARG A 73 1.62 -2.26 12.99
CA ARG A 73 0.62 -3.33 13.04
C ARG A 73 1.15 -4.54 12.28
N LEU A 74 1.17 -5.69 12.94
CA LEU A 74 1.69 -6.94 12.42
C LEU A 74 0.55 -7.95 12.32
N HIS A 75 0.51 -8.68 11.22
CA HIS A 75 -0.54 -9.65 10.91
C HIS A 75 0.07 -11.04 10.76
N LEU A 76 -0.69 -12.06 11.17
CA LEU A 76 -0.30 -13.46 11.02
C LEU A 76 -0.44 -13.93 9.55
N ALA A 77 -1.41 -13.38 8.83
CA ALA A 77 -1.64 -13.58 7.41
C ALA A 77 -1.40 -12.27 6.63
N PRO A 78 -1.09 -12.33 5.32
CA PRO A 78 -0.99 -11.13 4.50
C PRO A 78 -2.34 -10.39 4.51
N PRO A 79 -2.41 -9.15 5.01
CA PRO A 79 -3.66 -8.40 5.00
C PRO A 79 -4.02 -8.02 3.56
N GLU A 80 -5.32 -7.98 3.27
CA GLU A 80 -5.80 -7.42 2.00
C GLU A 80 -5.63 -5.90 2.02
N ILE A 81 -4.86 -5.38 1.07
CA ILE A 81 -4.75 -3.94 0.86
C ILE A 81 -5.98 -3.53 0.05
N PRO A 82 -6.83 -2.62 0.55
CA PRO A 82 -7.93 -2.10 -0.25
C PRO A 82 -7.35 -1.38 -1.46
N SER A 83 -7.55 -1.96 -2.64
CA SER A 83 -7.17 -1.35 -3.91
C SER A 83 -8.07 -0.15 -4.15
N ARG A 84 -7.54 1.06 -3.90
CA ARG A 84 -8.18 2.28 -4.39
C ARG A 84 -7.76 2.45 -5.85
N PRO A 85 -8.70 2.68 -6.78
CA PRO A 85 -8.33 2.97 -8.16
C PRO A 85 -7.39 4.17 -8.18
N LYS A 86 -6.22 3.98 -8.80
CA LYS A 86 -5.24 5.05 -8.98
C LYS A 86 -5.93 6.19 -9.72
N LYS A 87 -5.87 7.41 -9.18
CA LYS A 87 -6.36 8.59 -9.88
C LYS A 87 -5.55 8.75 -11.18
N PRO A 88 -6.19 9.02 -12.33
CA PRO A 88 -5.48 9.25 -13.58
C PRO A 88 -4.53 10.43 -13.41
N SER A 89 -3.31 10.27 -13.93
CA SER A 89 -2.28 11.30 -13.97
C SER A 89 -2.68 12.46 -14.90
N LEU A 90 -1.98 13.60 -14.78
CA LEU A 90 -2.23 14.75 -15.66
C LEU A 90 -2.01 14.44 -17.14
N SER A 91 -1.04 13.56 -17.46
CA SER A 91 -0.79 13.13 -18.83
C SER A 91 -1.93 12.24 -19.37
N GLU A 92 -2.43 11.31 -18.56
CA GLU A 92 -3.59 10.47 -18.90
C GLU A 92 -4.85 11.31 -19.10
N LEU A 93 -5.09 12.30 -18.22
CA LEU A 93 -6.22 13.23 -18.36
C LEU A 93 -6.08 14.13 -19.60
N ARG A 94 -4.86 14.59 -19.91
CA ARG A 94 -4.60 15.36 -21.14
C ARG A 94 -4.86 14.52 -22.38
N LYS A 95 -4.46 13.25 -22.38
CA LYS A 95 -4.75 12.31 -23.48
C LYS A 95 -6.26 12.10 -23.63
N ALA A 96 -6.97 11.82 -22.53
CA ALA A 96 -8.42 11.64 -22.53
C ALA A 96 -9.16 12.89 -23.04
N MET A 97 -8.68 14.09 -22.72
CA MET A 97 -9.21 15.33 -23.27
C MET A 97 -8.97 15.46 -24.78
N ALA A 98 -7.79 15.09 -25.27
CA ALA A 98 -7.49 15.12 -26.71
C ALA A 98 -8.34 14.09 -27.48
N ASP A 99 -8.52 12.90 -26.93
CA ASP A 99 -9.30 11.83 -27.56
C ASP A 99 -10.81 12.15 -27.58
N ALA A 100 -11.31 12.91 -26.60
CA ALA A 100 -12.70 13.39 -26.56
C ALA A 100 -13.00 14.57 -27.49
N HIS A 101 -12.01 15.08 -28.23
CA HIS A 101 -12.20 16.25 -29.10
C HIS A 101 -13.11 15.90 -30.31
N PRO A 102 -14.04 16.80 -30.71
CA PRO A 102 -14.91 16.60 -31.88
C PRO A 102 -14.16 16.23 -33.16
N ASP A 103 -13.03 16.91 -33.44
CA ASP A 103 -12.15 16.60 -34.57
C ASP A 103 -11.57 15.17 -34.58
N ARG A 104 -11.68 14.44 -33.47
CA ARG A 104 -11.25 13.04 -33.33
C ARG A 104 -12.42 12.06 -33.18
N GLY A 105 -13.64 12.52 -33.43
CA GLY A 105 -14.86 11.70 -33.34
C GLY A 105 -15.50 11.66 -31.96
N GLY A 106 -15.08 12.53 -31.03
CA GLY A 106 -15.80 12.77 -29.77
C GLY A 106 -16.93 13.78 -29.91
N THR A 107 -17.53 14.15 -28.77
CA THR A 107 -18.56 15.19 -28.69
C THR A 107 -18.11 16.38 -27.86
N ASP A 108 -18.68 17.56 -28.09
CA ASP A 108 -18.41 18.75 -27.28
C ASP A 108 -18.65 18.50 -25.78
N ALA A 109 -19.69 17.74 -25.45
CA ALA A 109 -20.03 17.37 -24.08
C ALA A 109 -18.93 16.49 -23.44
N GLU A 110 -18.39 15.52 -24.17
CA GLU A 110 -17.29 14.67 -23.69
C GLU A 110 -16.00 15.47 -23.52
N PHE A 111 -15.72 16.39 -24.44
CA PHE A 111 -14.57 17.28 -24.36
C PHE A 111 -14.65 18.20 -23.14
N ILE A 112 -15.79 18.84 -22.89
CA ILE A 112 -16.01 19.70 -21.73
C ILE A 112 -15.82 18.90 -20.43
N ALA A 113 -16.44 17.73 -20.32
CA ALA A 113 -16.31 16.88 -19.12
C ALA A 113 -14.85 16.42 -18.91
N ALA A 114 -14.11 16.08 -19.97
CA ALA A 114 -12.71 15.70 -19.88
C ALA A 114 -11.82 16.89 -19.46
N ARG A 115 -12.10 18.08 -19.99
CA ARG A 115 -11.41 19.32 -19.63
C ARG A 115 -11.61 19.69 -18.16
N GLU A 116 -12.84 19.63 -17.65
CA GLU A 116 -13.12 19.88 -16.23
C GLU A 116 -12.37 18.93 -15.30
N ARG A 117 -12.22 17.65 -15.69
CA ARG A 117 -11.42 16.68 -14.93
C ARG A 117 -9.94 17.05 -14.95
N TYR A 118 -9.41 17.47 -16.09
CA TYR A 118 -8.03 17.91 -16.24
C TYR A 118 -7.74 19.17 -15.42
N GLU A 119 -8.59 20.19 -15.49
CA GLU A 119 -8.40 21.46 -14.79
C GLU A 119 -8.43 21.27 -13.26
N ARG A 120 -9.41 20.52 -12.74
CA ARG A 120 -9.45 20.15 -11.31
C ARG A 120 -8.19 19.44 -10.84
N ALA A 121 -7.70 18.47 -11.63
CA ALA A 121 -6.47 17.75 -11.29
C ALA A 121 -5.22 18.65 -11.36
N ARG A 122 -5.16 19.57 -12.33
CA ARG A 122 -4.05 20.51 -12.50
C ARG A 122 -3.96 21.47 -11.32
N ASP A 123 -5.10 22.00 -10.87
CA ASP A 123 -5.13 22.98 -9.78
C ASP A 123 -4.81 22.31 -8.43
N ALA A 124 -5.29 21.08 -8.21
CA ALA A 124 -4.87 20.27 -7.07
C ALA A 124 -3.35 19.97 -7.07
N HIS A 125 -2.77 19.71 -8.24
CA HIS A 125 -1.32 19.51 -8.37
C HIS A 125 -0.53 20.80 -8.09
N LYS A 126 -1.04 21.98 -8.47
CA LYS A 126 -0.39 23.26 -8.15
C LYS A 126 -0.43 23.57 -6.66
N GLY A 127 -1.56 23.31 -5.98
CA GLY A 127 -1.71 23.55 -4.54
C GLY A 127 -0.91 22.60 -3.66
N ALA A 128 -0.49 21.43 -4.16
CA ALA A 128 0.41 20.53 -3.44
C ALA A 128 1.90 20.88 -3.60
N ALA A 129 2.24 21.80 -4.51
CA ALA A 129 3.61 22.23 -4.81
C ALA A 129 3.93 23.63 -4.26
N ALA A 130 3.01 24.24 -3.51
CA ALA A 130 3.13 25.52 -2.83
C ALA A 130 3.12 25.29 -1.31
#